data_AF-A0A3B9TAL3-F1
#
_entry.id   AF-A0A3B9TAL3-F1
#
_cell.length_a   1.000
_cell.length_b   1.000
_cell.length_c   1.000
_cell.angle_alpha   90.00
_cell.angle_beta   90.00
_cell.angle_gamma   90.00
#
_symmetry.space_group_name_H-M   'P 1'
#
loop_
_entity.id
_entity.type
_entity.pdbx_description
1 polymer ?
#
loop_
_entity_poly.entity_id
_entity_poly.type
_entity_poly.pdbx_seq_one_letter_code
_entity_poly.pdbx_strand_id
1 'polypeptide(L)'
;MERKLWSREELMLVFNLYLKLPFGKMHTRTPEIIEMASLLGRTVNSIAIRLTNFASCDPYHQNRGVKGMVGGIRQCQPIWDEFFGNKEVLIFESEKILAEKQNQTIET
;
A
#
# COMPACT_ATOMS: atom_id res chain seq x y z
N MET A 1 16.35 15.58 7.03
CA MET A 1 15.66 14.70 6.08
C MET A 1 14.37 15.38 5.66
N GLU A 2 14.19 15.62 4.38
CA GLU A 2 12.96 16.20 3.84
C GLU A 2 11.81 15.20 3.94
N ARG A 3 10.64 15.66 4.38
CA ARG A 3 9.47 14.80 4.58
C ARG A 3 8.84 14.50 3.22
N LYS A 4 9.24 13.40 2.57
CA LYS A 4 8.62 12.91 1.33
C LYS A 4 7.15 12.54 1.57
N LEU A 5 6.24 13.42 1.16
CA LEU A 5 4.79 13.20 1.21
C LEU A 5 4.41 11.99 0.35
N TRP A 6 3.35 11.28 0.74
CA TRP A 6 2.82 10.15 -0.03
C TRP A 6 1.94 10.67 -1.16
N SER A 7 2.21 10.23 -2.39
CA SER A 7 1.33 10.51 -3.53
C SER A 7 0.14 9.55 -3.56
N ARG A 8 -0.89 9.94 -4.31
CA ARG A 8 -2.07 9.08 -4.54
C ARG A 8 -1.66 7.75 -5.19
N GLU A 9 -0.81 7.79 -6.21
CA GLU A 9 -0.30 6.59 -6.90
C GLU A 9 0.44 5.64 -5.96
N GLU A 10 1.32 6.17 -5.10
CA GLU A 10 2.04 5.35 -4.12
C GLU A 10 1.08 4.66 -3.15
N LEU A 11 0.02 5.37 -2.72
CA LEU A 11 -1.00 4.80 -1.84
C LEU A 11 -1.83 3.71 -2.55
N MET A 12 -2.18 3.92 -3.82
CA MET A 12 -2.89 2.92 -4.63
C MET A 12 -2.05 1.65 -4.83
N LEU A 13 -0.76 1.78 -5.13
CA LEU A 13 0.15 0.64 -5.29
C LEU A 13 0.30 -0.14 -3.98
N VAL A 14 0.40 0.55 -2.84
CA VAL A 14 0.43 -0.13 -1.54
C VAL A 14 -0.92 -0.77 -1.22
N PHE A 15 -2.05 -0.16 -1.61
CA PHE A 15 -3.36 -0.78 -1.41
C PHE A 15 -3.55 -2.02 -2.28
N ASN A 16 -3.10 -1.99 -3.55
CA ASN A 16 -3.04 -3.17 -4.41
C ASN A 16 -2.22 -4.29 -3.75
N LEU A 17 -1.04 -3.97 -3.22
CA LEU A 17 -0.21 -4.93 -2.50
C LEU A 17 -0.92 -5.49 -1.25
N TYR A 18 -1.63 -4.65 -0.50
CA TYR A 18 -2.44 -5.08 0.64
C TYR A 18 -3.49 -6.12 0.25
N LEU A 19 -4.18 -5.93 -0.89
CA LEU A 19 -5.20 -6.87 -1.37
C LEU A 19 -4.61 -8.22 -1.81
N LYS A 20 -3.33 -8.28 -2.18
CA LYS A 20 -2.65 -9.49 -2.62
C LYS A 20 -1.96 -10.25 -1.49
N LEU A 21 -1.58 -9.57 -0.41
CA LEU A 21 -0.84 -10.18 0.69
C LEU A 21 -1.77 -10.86 1.71
N PRO A 22 -1.43 -12.08 2.18
CA PRO A 22 -2.15 -12.70 3.27
C PRO A 22 -1.88 -11.96 4.59
N PHE A 23 -2.89 -11.95 5.46
CA PHE A 23 -2.79 -11.40 6.80
C PHE A 23 -1.69 -12.13 7.59
N GLY A 24 -0.62 -11.42 7.95
CA GLY A 24 0.59 -11.97 8.59
C GLY A 24 1.88 -11.73 7.79
N LYS A 25 1.79 -11.45 6.49
CA LYS A 25 2.94 -11.08 5.65
C LYS A 25 3.16 -9.57 5.51
N MET A 26 2.56 -8.75 6.36
CA MET A 26 2.73 -7.29 6.34
C MET A 26 3.95 -6.84 7.18
N HIS A 27 5.11 -7.45 6.95
CA HIS A 27 6.33 -7.20 7.73
C HIS A 27 7.55 -6.96 6.83
N THR A 28 8.60 -6.33 7.37
CA THR A 28 9.76 -5.88 6.58
C THR A 28 10.58 -6.99 5.90
N ARG A 29 10.34 -8.27 6.24
CA ARG A 29 11.00 -9.42 5.61
C ARG A 29 10.25 -10.00 4.40
N THR A 30 9.10 -9.44 4.06
CA THR A 30 8.28 -9.92 2.95
C THR A 30 8.89 -9.45 1.63
N PRO A 31 9.25 -10.36 0.70
CA PRO A 31 9.87 -10.00 -0.57
C PRO A 31 9.09 -8.94 -1.36
N GLU A 32 7.78 -9.09 -1.44
CA GLU A 32 6.90 -8.18 -2.18
C GLU A 32 6.91 -6.75 -1.59
N ILE A 33 7.14 -6.61 -0.28
CA ILE A 33 7.28 -5.31 0.40
C ILE A 33 8.65 -4.69 0.09
N ILE A 34 9.69 -5.51 -0.01
CA ILE A 34 11.05 -5.07 -0.35
C ILE A 34 11.09 -4.56 -1.79
N GLU A 35 10.48 -5.31 -2.72
CA GLU A 35 10.34 -4.92 -4.13
C GLU A 35 9.55 -3.62 -4.28
N MET A 36 8.39 -3.52 -3.61
CA MET A 36 7.59 -2.29 -3.62
C MET A 36 8.36 -1.09 -3.06
N ALA A 37 9.15 -1.29 -2.00
CA ALA A 37 9.97 -0.23 -1.42
C ALA A 37 11.04 0.26 -2.40
N SER A 38 11.70 -0.67 -3.10
CA SER A 38 12.67 -0.36 -4.16
C SER A 38 12.02 0.42 -5.30
N LEU A 39 10.88 -0.06 -5.82
CA LEU A 39 10.14 0.57 -6.91
C LEU A 39 9.70 2.00 -6.59
N LEU A 40 9.25 2.25 -5.34
CA LEU A 40 8.76 3.56 -4.91
C LEU A 40 9.87 4.50 -4.39
N GLY A 41 11.11 4.01 -4.32
CA GLY A 41 12.22 4.74 -3.68
C GLY A 41 11.87 5.12 -2.23
N ARG A 42 11.29 4.17 -1.47
CA ARG A 42 10.91 4.32 -0.06
C ARG A 42 11.59 3.25 0.78
N THR A 43 11.56 3.41 2.10
CA THR A 43 12.07 2.37 3.00
C THR A 43 11.04 1.24 3.16
N VAL A 44 11.53 0.00 3.28
CA VAL A 44 10.69 -1.19 3.51
C VAL A 44 9.77 -1.02 4.72
N ASN A 45 10.29 -0.41 5.79
CA ASN A 45 9.50 -0.10 6.98
C ASN A 45 8.36 0.90 6.69
N SER A 46 8.59 1.88 5.82
CA SER A 46 7.55 2.84 5.43
C SER A 46 6.40 2.15 4.68
N ILE A 47 6.71 1.20 3.80
CA ILE A 47 5.70 0.39 3.11
C ILE A 47 4.94 -0.50 4.11
N ALA A 48 5.66 -1.22 4.99
CA ALA A 48 5.03 -2.09 6.00
C ALA A 48 4.07 -1.32 6.92
N ILE A 49 4.47 -0.15 7.42
CA ILE A 49 3.60 0.74 8.19
C ILE A 49 2.38 1.18 7.37
N ARG A 50 2.55 1.45 6.07
CA ARG A 50 1.44 1.86 5.23
C ARG A 50 0.43 0.73 5.00
N LEU A 51 0.91 -0.51 4.85
CA LEU A 51 0.05 -1.70 4.81
C LEU A 51 -0.74 -1.89 6.12
N THR A 52 -0.10 -1.70 7.29
CA THR A 52 -0.81 -1.80 8.57
C THR A 52 -1.82 -0.67 8.77
N ASN A 53 -1.58 0.52 8.22
CA ASN A 53 -2.57 1.61 8.22
C ASN A 53 -3.79 1.26 7.34
N PHE A 54 -3.60 0.61 6.19
CA PHE A 54 -4.71 0.11 5.37
C PHE A 54 -5.48 -1.00 6.09
N ALA A 55 -4.77 -1.92 6.78
CA ALA A 55 -5.41 -2.93 7.62
C ALA A 55 -6.29 -2.31 8.73
N SER A 56 -5.90 -1.15 9.26
CA SER A 56 -6.72 -0.40 10.21
C SER A 56 -7.98 0.21 9.59
N CYS A 57 -8.02 0.44 8.27
CA CYS A 57 -9.22 0.93 7.57
C CYS A 57 -10.22 -0.20 7.27
N ASP A 58 -9.78 -1.46 7.36
CA ASP A 58 -10.57 -2.63 6.97
C ASP A 58 -11.63 -3.01 8.03
N PRO A 59 -12.93 -2.94 7.70
CA PRO A 59 -14.00 -3.33 8.61
C PRO A 59 -13.88 -4.78 9.09
N TYR A 60 -13.33 -5.69 8.28
CA TYR A 60 -13.11 -7.09 8.68
C TYR A 60 -12.16 -7.19 9.86
N HIS A 61 -11.07 -6.42 9.86
CA HIS A 61 -10.10 -6.39 10.95
C HIS A 61 -10.59 -5.61 12.16
N GLN A 62 -11.30 -4.50 11.93
CA GLN A 62 -11.94 -3.73 13.00
C GLN A 62 -12.96 -4.56 13.78
N ASN A 63 -13.83 -5.30 13.09
CA ASN A 63 -14.85 -6.17 13.71
C ASN A 63 -14.23 -7.31 14.53
N ARG A 64 -13.02 -7.74 14.16
CA ARG A 64 -12.24 -8.75 14.90
C ARG A 64 -11.47 -8.18 16.11
N GLY A 65 -11.60 -6.88 16.39
CA GLY A 65 -10.90 -6.22 17.49
C GLY A 65 -9.42 -5.90 17.20
N VAL A 66 -8.98 -6.03 15.94
CA VAL A 66 -7.61 -5.70 15.56
C VAL A 66 -7.50 -4.18 15.43
N LYS A 67 -6.93 -3.54 16.46
CA LYS A 67 -6.54 -2.12 16.38
C LYS A 67 -5.14 -2.03 15.75
N GLY A 68 -5.09 -1.80 14.44
CA GLY A 68 -3.83 -1.54 13.75
C GLY A 68 -3.22 -0.18 14.12
N MET A 69 -2.22 0.27 13.36
CA MET A 69 -1.64 1.60 13.57
C MET A 69 -2.60 2.69 13.09
N VAL A 70 -2.97 3.60 14.00
CA VAL A 70 -3.97 4.66 13.74
C VAL A 70 -3.34 5.93 13.16
N GLY A 71 -2.06 6.16 13.42
CA GLY A 71 -1.36 7.42 13.09
C GLY A 71 -1.30 7.77 11.59
N GLY A 72 -1.55 6.82 10.70
CA GLY A 72 -1.57 7.03 9.25
C GLY A 72 -2.90 6.78 8.55
N ILE A 73 -3.97 6.47 9.30
CA ILE A 73 -5.30 6.18 8.73
C ILE A 73 -5.80 7.35 7.90
N ARG A 74 -5.61 8.60 8.33
CA ARG A 74 -6.07 9.80 7.60
C ARG A 74 -5.58 9.89 6.14
N GLN A 75 -4.46 9.23 5.81
CA GLN A 75 -3.95 9.18 4.44
C GLN A 75 -4.46 7.95 3.67
N CYS A 76 -4.75 6.86 4.36
CA CYS A 76 -5.24 5.62 3.77
C CYS A 76 -6.77 5.63 3.58
N GLN A 77 -7.52 6.23 4.51
CA GLN A 77 -8.97 6.26 4.52
C GLN A 77 -9.56 6.85 3.23
N PRO A 78 -9.07 7.98 2.68
CA PRO A 78 -9.63 8.51 1.43
C PRO A 78 -9.48 7.53 0.26
N ILE A 79 -8.32 6.87 0.15
CA ILE A 79 -8.05 5.86 -0.89
C ILE A 79 -8.88 4.60 -0.63
N TRP A 80 -9.04 4.21 0.63
CA TRP A 80 -9.89 3.10 1.02
C TRP A 80 -11.34 3.36 0.63
N ASP A 81 -11.91 4.49 1.04
CA ASP A 81 -13.30 4.86 0.78
C ASP A 81 -13.60 4.95 -0.72
N GLU A 82 -12.64 5.47 -1.49
CA GLU A 82 -12.73 5.58 -2.95
C GLU A 82 -12.81 4.21 -3.63
N PHE A 83 -12.00 3.24 -3.19
CA PHE A 83 -11.79 1.99 -3.94
C PHE A 83 -12.37 0.74 -3.28
N PHE A 84 -12.78 0.79 -2.01
CA PHE A 84 -13.32 -0.37 -1.31
C PHE A 84 -14.59 -0.89 -1.98
N GLY A 85 -15.43 0.03 -2.49
CA GLY A 85 -16.63 -0.29 -3.25
C GLY A 85 -16.37 -0.71 -4.71
N ASN A 86 -15.17 -0.47 -5.24
CA ASN A 86 -14.81 -0.79 -6.62
C ASN A 86 -13.33 -1.20 -6.76
N LYS A 87 -13.03 -2.38 -6.22
CA LYS A 87 -11.66 -2.92 -6.18
C LYS A 87 -11.11 -3.22 -7.57
N GLU A 88 -11.96 -3.50 -8.55
CA GLU A 88 -11.55 -3.79 -9.93
C GLU A 88 -10.86 -2.57 -10.56
N VAL A 89 -11.43 -1.36 -10.36
CA VAL A 89 -10.83 -0.12 -10.84
C VAL A 89 -9.48 0.13 -10.16
N LEU A 90 -9.39 -0.07 -8.84
CA LEU A 90 -8.11 0.04 -8.14
C LEU A 90 -7.07 -0.91 -8.73
N ILE A 91 -7.42 -2.19 -8.90
CA ILE A 91 -6.50 -3.19 -9.44
C ILE A 91 -6.05 -2.75 -10.84
N PHE A 92 -6.99 -2.42 -11.73
CA PHE A 92 -6.65 -1.99 -13.08
C PHE A 92 -5.72 -0.76 -13.13
N GLU A 93 -6.07 0.31 -12.41
CA GLU A 93 -5.25 1.54 -12.38
C GLU A 93 -3.89 1.30 -11.74
N SER A 94 -3.83 0.56 -10.63
CA SER A 94 -2.58 0.26 -9.94
C SER A 94 -1.66 -0.67 -10.74
N GLU A 95 -2.18 -1.68 -11.43
CA GLU A 95 -1.38 -2.53 -12.33
C GLU A 95 -0.81 -1.71 -13.50
N LYS A 96 -1.58 -0.77 -14.05
CA LYS A 96 -1.08 0.12 -15.11
C LYS A 96 0.10 0.97 -14.61
N ILE A 97 -0.05 1.61 -13.45
CA ILE A 97 1.04 2.40 -12.82
C ILE A 97 2.24 1.50 -12.53
N LEU A 98 2.01 0.27 -12.04
CA LEU A 98 3.05 -0.70 -11.74
C LEU A 98 3.86 -1.03 -13.00
N ALA A 99 3.17 -1.34 -14.10
CA ALA A 99 3.79 -1.62 -15.39
C ALA A 99 4.59 -0.42 -15.91
N GLU A 100 4.06 0.80 -15.83
CA GLU A 100 4.77 2.01 -16.24
C GLU A 100 6.06 2.22 -15.43
N LYS A 101 6.00 2.08 -14.10
CA LYS A 101 7.18 2.20 -13.24
C LYS A 101 8.21 1.10 -13.49
N GLN A 102 7.76 -0.14 -13.70
CA GLN A 102 8.66 -1.25 -14.01
C GLN A 102 9.37 -1.04 -15.35
N ASN A 103 8.67 -0.55 -16.37
CA ASN A 103 9.30 -0.20 -17.66
C ASN A 103 10.31 0.94 -17.53
N GLN A 104 10.05 1.92 -16.66
CA GLN A 104 11.00 3.02 -16.39
C GLN A 104 12.24 2.55 -15.61
N THR A 105 12.14 1.51 -14.80
CA THR A 105 13.30 0.94 -14.08
C THR A 105 14.25 0.09 -14.94
N ILE A 106 13.92 -0.15 -16.23
CA ILE A 106 14.75 -0.94 -17.17
C ILE A 106 15.83 -0.08 -17.86
N GLU A 107 16.02 1.19 -17.47
CA GLU A 107 17.17 1.95 -17.99
C GLU A 107 18.50 1.46 -17.38
N THR A 108 19.45 1.26 -18.30
CA THR A 108 20.63 0.39 -18.28
C THR A 108 21.79 0.92 -17.44
#